data_AF-A0A523RFZ6-F1
#
_entry.id   AF-A0A523RFZ6-F1
#
_cell.length_a   1.000
_cell.length_b   1.000
_cell.length_c   1.000
_cell.angle_alpha   90.00
_cell.angle_beta   90.00
_cell.angle_gamma   90.00
#
_symmetry.space_group_name_H-M   'P 1'
#
loop_
_entity.id
_entity.type
_entity.pdbx_description
1 polymer ?
#
loop_
_entity_poly.entity_id
_entity_poly.type
_entity_poly.pdbx_seq_one_letter_code
_entity_poly.pdbx_strand_id
1 'polypeptide(L)'
;MIEKFEKHSDVGFAIVLLSPDDKGYSVEDNSNNIKFRARQNVILELGFFYGKLGRGRVVVIYKEIDDFEIPTDIAGVLYIPYDDRGKWMFDLIGELKTCGYNVSKDDI
;
A
#
# COMPACT_ATOMS: atom_id res chain seq x y z
N MET A 1 -13.66 -12.45 5.42
CA MET A 1 -12.71 -11.32 5.24
C MET A 1 -13.10 -10.12 6.07
N ILE A 2 -14.32 -9.58 5.91
CA ILE A 2 -14.85 -8.43 6.68
C ILE A 2 -14.66 -8.56 8.21
N GLU A 3 -14.99 -9.72 8.80
CA GLU A 3 -14.84 -9.95 10.26
C GLU A 3 -13.40 -9.87 10.79
N LYS A 4 -12.37 -10.08 9.95
CA LYS A 4 -10.97 -9.89 10.35
C LYS A 4 -10.60 -8.40 10.40
N PHE A 5 -11.20 -7.57 9.56
CA PHE A 5 -10.95 -6.13 9.53
C PHE A 5 -11.52 -5.47 10.77
N GLU A 6 -12.77 -5.73 11.11
CA GLU A 6 -13.40 -5.07 12.26
C GLU A 6 -12.62 -5.32 13.54
N LYS A 7 -12.13 -6.56 13.74
CA LYS A 7 -11.36 -6.96 14.93
C LYS A 7 -9.98 -6.33 15.06
N HIS A 8 -9.32 -5.98 13.95
CA HIS A 8 -7.94 -5.46 13.96
C HIS A 8 -7.83 -4.03 13.40
N SER A 9 -8.97 -3.37 13.19
CA SER A 9 -9.00 -2.04 12.59
C SER A 9 -8.77 -0.92 13.60
N ASP A 10 -8.73 -1.21 14.90
CA ASP A 10 -8.42 -0.23 15.95
C ASP A 10 -6.91 0.05 16.00
N VAL A 11 -6.43 0.78 15.00
CA VAL A 11 -5.03 1.13 14.80
C VAL A 11 -4.93 2.62 14.47
N GLY A 12 -3.78 3.23 14.76
CA GLY A 12 -3.55 4.64 14.45
C GLY A 12 -2.91 4.90 13.08
N PHE A 13 -2.44 3.86 12.41
CA PHE A 13 -1.73 3.91 11.13
C PHE A 13 -1.83 2.54 10.42
N ALA A 14 -1.84 2.54 9.09
CA ALA A 14 -1.87 1.33 8.28
C ALA A 14 -0.75 1.33 7.23
N ILE A 15 -0.05 0.20 7.11
CA ILE A 15 0.93 -0.07 6.07
C ILE A 15 0.37 -1.18 5.20
N VAL A 16 0.21 -0.92 3.90
CA VAL A 16 -0.34 -1.89 2.95
C VAL A 16 0.76 -2.32 1.98
N LEU A 17 0.92 -3.63 1.81
CA LEU A 17 1.94 -4.20 0.92
C LEU A 17 1.30 -4.64 -0.39
N LEU A 18 1.74 -4.06 -1.51
CA LEU A 18 1.30 -4.42 -2.85
C LEU A 18 2.38 -5.25 -3.56
N SER A 19 2.16 -6.56 -3.62
CA SER A 19 2.97 -7.52 -4.40
C SER A 19 2.29 -7.91 -5.71
N PRO A 20 3.05 -8.37 -6.72
CA PRO A 20 2.52 -8.81 -8.02
C PRO A 20 1.90 -10.20 -7.96
N ASP A 21 0.90 -10.38 -7.10
CA ASP A 21 0.28 -11.68 -6.81
C ASP A 21 -0.71 -12.13 -7.88
N ASP A 22 -1.37 -11.18 -8.55
CA ASP A 22 -2.38 -11.44 -9.58
C ASP A 22 -1.97 -10.79 -10.91
N LYS A 23 -2.59 -11.25 -12.00
CA LYS A 23 -2.49 -10.64 -13.34
C LYS A 23 -3.88 -10.20 -13.81
N GLY A 24 -3.95 -9.09 -14.53
CA GLY A 24 -5.22 -8.56 -15.05
C GLY A 24 -5.01 -7.63 -16.24
N TYR A 25 -6.10 -7.28 -16.91
CA TYR A 25 -6.14 -6.32 -18.00
C TYR A 25 -7.53 -5.65 -18.02
N SER A 26 -7.62 -4.44 -18.57
CA SER A 26 -8.89 -3.77 -18.80
C SER A 26 -9.72 -4.53 -19.83
N VAL A 27 -11.05 -4.44 -19.79
CA VAL A 27 -11.91 -4.99 -20.85
C VAL A 27 -11.67 -4.26 -22.18
N GLU A 28 -11.26 -2.99 -22.13
CA GLU A 28 -10.90 -2.20 -23.31
C GLU A 28 -9.51 -2.57 -23.87
N ASP A 29 -8.65 -3.13 -23.00
CA ASP A 29 -7.38 -3.73 -23.39
C ASP A 29 -7.62 -5.16 -23.90
N ASN A 30 -6.83 -5.59 -24.88
CA ASN A 30 -6.83 -7.00 -25.27
C ASN A 30 -5.96 -7.84 -24.32
N SER A 31 -6.08 -9.16 -24.41
CA SER A 31 -5.29 -10.11 -23.60
C SER A 31 -3.77 -10.04 -23.82
N ASN A 32 -3.28 -9.16 -24.70
CA ASN A 32 -1.86 -8.93 -24.89
C ASN A 32 -1.31 -7.85 -23.94
N ASN A 33 -2.17 -7.11 -23.23
CA ASN A 33 -1.78 -6.05 -22.30
C ASN A 33 -1.98 -6.49 -20.82
N ILE A 34 -1.50 -7.70 -20.49
CA ILE A 34 -1.62 -8.24 -19.14
C ILE A 34 -0.63 -7.52 -18.22
N LYS A 35 -1.17 -6.90 -17.16
CA LYS A 35 -0.41 -6.25 -16.09
C LYS A 35 -0.37 -7.09 -14.84
N PHE A 36 0.70 -6.95 -14.07
CA PHE A 36 0.76 -7.44 -12.69
C PHE A 36 -0.02 -6.51 -11.78
N ARG A 37 -0.67 -7.04 -10.76
CA ARG A 37 -1.40 -6.23 -9.78
C ARG A 37 -1.45 -6.92 -8.43
N ALA A 38 -1.70 -6.12 -7.40
CA ALA A 38 -2.00 -6.67 -6.07
C ALA A 38 -3.32 -7.42 -6.06
N ARG A 39 -3.46 -8.35 -5.10
CA ARG A 39 -4.72 -9.07 -4.90
C ARG A 39 -5.86 -8.10 -4.64
N GLN A 40 -7.02 -8.36 -5.23
CA GLN A 40 -8.21 -7.52 -5.02
C GLN A 40 -8.59 -7.37 -3.54
N ASN A 41 -8.36 -8.43 -2.76
CA ASN A 41 -8.56 -8.41 -1.33
C ASN A 41 -7.71 -7.34 -0.64
N VAL A 42 -6.44 -7.19 -1.05
CA VAL A 42 -5.50 -6.18 -0.53
C VAL A 42 -5.94 -4.76 -0.92
N ILE A 43 -6.42 -4.59 -2.16
CA ILE A 43 -6.98 -3.31 -2.63
C ILE A 43 -8.20 -2.90 -1.80
N LEU A 44 -9.06 -3.85 -1.43
CA LEU A 44 -10.19 -3.58 -0.54
C LEU A 44 -9.72 -3.11 0.85
N GLU A 45 -8.66 -3.71 1.41
CA GLU A 45 -8.10 -3.32 2.72
C GLU A 45 -7.53 -1.90 2.67
N LEU A 46 -6.83 -1.57 1.59
CA LEU A 46 -6.32 -0.22 1.33
C LEU A 46 -7.47 0.80 1.35
N GLY A 47 -8.54 0.54 0.60
CA GLY A 47 -9.72 1.41 0.60
C GLY A 47 -10.39 1.53 1.97
N PHE A 48 -10.49 0.42 2.72
CA PHE A 48 -11.05 0.40 4.07
C PHE A 48 -10.23 1.27 5.04
N PHE A 49 -8.91 1.09 5.11
CA PHE A 49 -8.07 1.88 6.00
C PHE A 49 -7.95 3.33 5.55
N TYR A 50 -7.99 3.60 4.24
CA TYR A 50 -8.07 4.96 3.72
C TYR A 50 -9.32 5.68 4.24
N GLY A 51 -10.49 5.03 4.16
CA GLY A 51 -11.74 5.59 4.68
C GLY A 51 -11.76 5.74 6.20
N LYS A 52 -11.17 4.77 6.94
CA LYS A 52 -11.18 4.77 8.40
C LYS A 52 -10.18 5.75 9.04
N LEU A 53 -8.95 5.79 8.54
CA LEU A 53 -7.84 6.55 9.15
C LEU A 53 -7.58 7.89 8.44
N GLY A 54 -8.07 8.03 7.20
CA GLY A 54 -7.72 9.13 6.32
C GLY A 54 -6.36 8.95 5.64
N ARG A 55 -6.15 9.69 4.55
CA ARG A 55 -4.98 9.57 3.68
C ARG A 55 -3.62 9.73 4.38
N GLY A 56 -3.53 10.58 5.41
CA GLY A 56 -2.27 10.87 6.10
C GLY A 56 -1.79 9.79 7.06
N ARG A 57 -2.56 8.71 7.23
CA ARG A 57 -2.25 7.61 8.16
C ARG A 57 -2.23 6.25 7.45
N VAL A 58 -2.11 6.27 6.11
CA VAL A 58 -2.04 5.08 5.28
C VAL A 58 -0.88 5.23 4.30
N VAL A 59 0.01 4.25 4.31
CA VAL A 59 1.14 4.17 3.37
C VAL A 59 1.05 2.86 2.62
N VAL A 60 1.33 2.93 1.33
CA VAL A 60 1.49 1.76 0.48
C VAL A 60 2.97 1.54 0.23
N ILE A 61 3.43 0.32 0.46
CA ILE A 61 4.73 -0.16 0.00
C ILE A 61 4.47 -1.14 -1.13
N TYR A 62 5.09 -0.94 -2.29
CA TYR A 62 4.83 -1.79 -3.46
C TYR A 62 6.12 -2.30 -4.08
N LYS A 63 6.09 -3.51 -4.65
CA LYS A 63 7.22 -4.00 -5.44
C LYS A 63 7.25 -3.28 -6.78
N GLU A 64 8.31 -2.53 -7.04
CA GLU A 64 8.51 -1.86 -8.31
C GLU A 64 8.99 -2.88 -9.36
N ILE A 65 8.12 -3.19 -10.32
CA ILE A 65 8.41 -4.02 -11.49
C ILE A 65 7.74 -3.41 -12.72
N ASP A 66 8.22 -3.82 -13.90
CA ASP A 66 7.59 -3.45 -15.17
C ASP A 66 6.14 -3.97 -15.22
N ASP A 67 5.25 -3.17 -15.81
CA ASP A 67 3.83 -3.47 -15.98
C ASP A 67 3.06 -3.77 -14.67
N PHE A 68 3.51 -3.23 -13.53
CA PHE A 68 2.74 -3.25 -12.29
C PHE A 68 1.67 -2.16 -12.25
N GLU A 69 0.43 -2.57 -12.04
CA GLU A 69 -0.72 -1.68 -11.87
C GLU A 69 -0.77 -1.15 -10.44
N ILE A 70 -0.53 0.15 -10.29
CA ILE A 70 -0.68 0.87 -9.02
C ILE A 70 -2.06 1.56 -9.02
N PRO A 71 -2.87 1.42 -7.94
CA PRO A 71 -4.15 2.11 -7.83
C PRO A 71 -3.94 3.62 -7.60
N THR A 72 -3.74 4.37 -8.68
CA THR A 72 -3.42 5.81 -8.64
C THR A 72 -4.60 6.70 -8.25
N ASP A 73 -5.83 6.20 -8.34
CA ASP A 73 -7.06 6.95 -8.02
C ASP A 73 -7.26 7.21 -6.51
N ILE A 74 -6.43 6.63 -5.64
CA ILE A 74 -6.49 6.83 -4.18
C ILE A 74 -5.65 8.05 -3.80
N ALA A 75 -6.19 9.24 -4.09
CA ALA A 75 -5.48 10.50 -3.94
C ALA A 75 -4.95 10.74 -2.51
N GLY A 76 -3.65 11.03 -2.43
CA GLY A 76 -2.96 11.44 -1.21
C GLY A 76 -2.51 10.31 -0.28
N VAL A 77 -2.63 9.05 -0.70
CA VAL A 77 -1.84 7.95 -0.12
C VAL A 77 -0.42 8.05 -0.64
N LEU A 78 0.57 7.87 0.24
CA LEU A 78 1.96 7.77 -0.17
C LEU A 78 2.25 6.36 -0.67
N TYR A 79 2.85 6.27 -1.86
CA TYR A 79 3.33 5.03 -2.46
C TYR A 79 4.87 5.02 -2.40
N ILE A 80 5.43 4.09 -1.62
CA ILE A 80 6.86 3.92 -1.44
C ILE A 80 7.29 2.67 -2.23
N PRO A 81 8.19 2.79 -3.22
CA PRO A 81 8.75 1.62 -3.89
C PRO A 81 9.59 0.81 -2.90
N TYR A 82 9.34 -0.49 -2.83
CA TYR A 82 10.17 -1.41 -2.08
C TYR A 82 11.49 -1.63 -2.83
N ASP A 83 12.59 -1.28 -2.16
CA ASP A 83 13.94 -1.52 -2.64
C ASP A 83 14.73 -2.45 -1.71
N ASP A 84 15.58 -3.29 -2.28
CA ASP A 84 16.41 -4.23 -1.52
C ASP A 84 17.52 -3.54 -0.72
N ARG A 85 17.74 -2.22 -0.91
CA ARG A 85 18.73 -1.43 -0.18
C ARG A 85 18.14 -0.77 1.07
N GLY A 86 16.85 -0.95 1.34
CA GLY A 86 16.18 -0.48 2.55
C GLY A 86 15.85 1.02 2.57
N LYS A 87 15.91 1.72 1.44
CA LYS A 87 15.52 3.14 1.35
C LYS A 87 14.07 3.34 1.81
N TRP A 88 13.17 2.43 1.44
CA TRP A 88 11.75 2.47 1.81
C TRP A 88 11.51 2.60 3.31
N MET A 89 12.40 2.06 4.15
CA MET A 89 12.27 2.14 5.61
C MET A 89 12.47 3.57 6.13
N PHE A 90 13.39 4.32 5.52
CA PHE A 90 13.61 5.72 5.89
C PHE A 90 12.44 6.61 5.49
N ASP A 91 11.86 6.36 4.31
CA ASP A 91 10.67 7.06 3.84
C ASP A 91 9.47 6.74 4.78
N LEU A 92 9.30 5.48 5.17
CA LEU A 92 8.27 5.07 6.14
C LEU A 92 8.46 5.71 7.53
N ILE A 93 9.70 5.75 8.05
CA ILE A 93 9.99 6.42 9.33
C ILE A 93 9.58 7.89 9.29
N GLY A 94 9.81 8.59 8.17
CA GLY A 94 9.41 9.99 7.99
C GLY A 94 7.90 10.18 8.15
N GLU A 95 7.11 9.31 7.55
CA GLU A 95 5.64 9.35 7.65
C GLU A 95 5.13 9.00 9.05
N LEU A 96 5.69 7.98 9.68
CA LEU A 96 5.35 7.60 11.05
C LEU A 96 5.63 8.75 12.02
N LYS A 97 6.76 9.45 11.87
CA LYS A 97 7.07 10.65 12.66
C LYS A 97 6.06 11.78 12.45
N THR A 98 5.65 12.02 11.21
CA THR A 98 4.61 13.02 10.88
C THR A 98 3.27 12.70 11.54
N CYS A 99 2.99 11.41 11.77
CA CYS A 99 1.81 10.96 12.52
C CYS A 99 1.97 10.96 14.06
N GLY A 100 3.13 11.37 14.57
CA GLY A 100 3.42 11.45 16.00
C GLY A 100 3.97 10.17 16.64
N TYR A 101 4.39 9.18 15.83
CA TYR A 101 5.04 7.99 16.36
C TYR A 101 6.51 8.26 16.72
N ASN A 102 6.94 7.78 17.88
CA ASN A 102 8.32 7.84 18.31
C ASN A 102 9.12 6.65 17.74
N VAL A 103 9.60 6.80 16.52
CA VAL A 103 10.45 5.83 15.81
C VAL A 103 11.75 6.48 15.37
N SER A 104 12.86 5.76 15.38
CA SER A 104 14.18 6.22 14.93
C SER A 104 14.74 5.31 13.84
N LYS A 105 15.74 5.84 13.13
CA LYS A 105 16.59 5.05 12.22
C LYS A 105 17.44 4.03 12.98
N ASP A 106 17.68 4.27 14.27
CA ASP A 106 18.45 3.39 15.15
C ASP A 106 17.64 2.16 15.62
N ASP A 107 16.33 2.11 15.31
CA ASP A 107 15.44 0.99 15.67
C ASP A 107 15.44 -0.15 14.62
N ILE A 108 16.26 -0.04 13.57
CA ILE A 108 16.33 -0.97 12.42
C ILE A 108 17.75 -1.54 12.31
#